data_AF-A0A0B6Z0Q6-F1
#
_entry.id   AF-A0A0B6Z0Q6-F1
#
_cell.length_a   1.000
_cell.length_b   1.000
_cell.length_c   1.000
_cell.angle_alpha   90.00
_cell.angle_beta   90.00
_cell.angle_gamma   90.00
#
_symmetry.space_group_name_H-M   'P 1'
#
loop_
_entity.id
_entity.type
_entity.pdbx_description
1 polymer ?
#
loop_
_entity_poly.entity_id
_entity_poly.type
_entity_poly.pdbx_seq_one_letter_code
_entity_poly.pdbx_strand_id
1 'polypeptide(L)'
;MSLLSGQSWQLDRYARFVCDANKSVKDGKWKYYDDTSGHIVMTLTDVMQLIISQNTVILESHSLVRAQCWMRGLSRNDSLLFMYKFQSETRKFRVRFSKKDDVSGTEICTKVIHQLSRFSL
;
A
#
# COMPACT_ATOMS: atom_id res chain seq x y z
N MET A 1 5.93 17.70 -17.53
CA MET A 1 5.01 18.02 -16.42
C MET A 1 4.52 16.70 -15.85
N SER A 2 4.90 16.35 -14.61
CA SER A 2 4.43 15.12 -13.97
C SER A 2 2.95 15.29 -13.63
N LEU A 3 2.10 14.40 -14.14
CA LEU A 3 0.64 14.38 -13.90
C LEU A 3 0.28 13.90 -12.47
N LEU A 4 1.28 13.61 -11.63
CA LEU A 4 1.13 13.14 -10.26
C LEU A 4 2.13 13.88 -9.38
N SER A 5 1.86 15.15 -9.05
CA SER A 5 2.53 15.78 -7.92
C SER A 5 2.08 15.08 -6.62
N GLY A 6 3.04 14.83 -5.73
CA GLY A 6 2.81 14.07 -4.52
C GLY A 6 4.10 13.56 -3.88
N GLN A 7 3.94 12.82 -2.80
CA GLN A 7 5.05 12.18 -2.08
C GLN A 7 5.14 10.71 -2.46
N SER A 8 6.36 10.21 -2.66
CA SER A 8 6.61 8.82 -3.06
C SER A 8 7.67 8.17 -2.20
N TRP A 9 7.49 6.87 -1.94
CA TRP A 9 8.38 6.04 -1.13
C TRP A 9 8.66 4.71 -1.83
N GLN A 10 9.92 4.31 -1.85
CA GLN A 10 10.35 3.01 -2.37
C GLN A 10 9.93 1.89 -1.41
N LEU A 11 9.56 0.75 -1.98
CA LEU A 11 9.13 -0.44 -1.26
C LEU A 11 10.02 -1.63 -1.63
N ASP A 12 10.49 -2.37 -0.62
CA ASP A 12 11.21 -3.64 -0.84
C ASP A 12 10.25 -4.74 -1.30
N ARG A 13 8.98 -4.61 -0.88
CA ARG A 13 7.99 -5.65 -1.11
C ARG A 13 6.58 -5.08 -1.08
N TYR A 14 5.76 -5.59 -1.98
CA TYR A 14 4.31 -5.51 -1.93
C TYR A 14 3.73 -6.92 -1.96
N ALA A 15 2.60 -7.13 -1.30
CA ALA A 15 1.86 -8.38 -1.43
C ALA A 15 0.37 -8.14 -1.31
N ARG A 16 -0.41 -8.84 -2.13
CA ARG A 16 -1.88 -8.87 -2.02
C ARG A 16 -2.38 -10.23 -1.62
N PHE A 17 -3.40 -10.25 -0.78
CA PHE A 17 -4.08 -11.47 -0.39
C PHE A 17 -5.08 -11.84 -1.48
N VAL A 18 -4.95 -13.06 -2.02
CA VAL A 18 -5.80 -13.58 -3.08
C VAL A 18 -6.53 -14.81 -2.55
N CYS A 19 -7.85 -14.79 -2.64
CA CYS A 19 -8.70 -15.95 -2.42
C CYS A 19 -9.25 -16.42 -3.75
N ASP A 20 -9.24 -17.74 -3.99
CA ASP A 20 -9.96 -18.30 -5.13
C ASP A 20 -11.47 -18.19 -4.84
N ALA A 21 -12.28 -17.81 -5.83
CA ALA A 21 -13.72 -17.56 -5.66
C ALA A 21 -14.49 -18.77 -5.07
N ASN A 22 -13.95 -19.98 -5.23
CA ASN A 22 -14.56 -21.23 -4.77
C ASN A 22 -14.01 -21.72 -3.42
N LYS A 23 -13.13 -20.96 -2.76
CA LYS A 23 -12.49 -21.35 -1.49
C LYS A 23 -12.83 -20.37 -0.38
N SER A 24 -12.72 -20.85 0.86
CA SER A 24 -12.95 -19.99 2.01
C SER A 24 -11.85 -18.93 2.10
N VAL A 25 -12.15 -17.78 2.71
CA VAL A 25 -11.14 -16.72 2.97
C VAL A 25 -9.94 -17.25 3.76
N LYS A 26 -10.11 -18.34 4.54
CA LYS A 26 -9.05 -18.99 5.32
C LYS A 26 -8.01 -19.68 4.43
N ASP A 27 -8.37 -20.04 3.20
CA ASP A 27 -7.51 -20.73 2.24
C ASP A 27 -6.79 -19.77 1.29
N GLY A 28 -6.94 -18.46 1.51
CA GLY A 28 -6.29 -17.44 0.69
C GLY A 28 -4.78 -17.45 0.85
N LYS A 29 -4.09 -16.99 -0.20
CA LYS A 29 -2.64 -16.93 -0.28
C LYS A 29 -2.16 -15.52 -0.57
N TRP A 30 -0.96 -15.19 -0.08
CA TRP A 30 -0.30 -13.94 -0.42
C TRP A 30 0.43 -14.09 -1.76
N LYS A 31 0.08 -13.25 -2.73
CA LYS A 31 0.86 -13.07 -3.94
C LYS A 31 1.86 -11.94 -3.72
N TYR A 32 3.15 -12.25 -3.83
CA TYR A 32 4.25 -11.34 -3.56
C TYR A 32 4.78 -10.69 -4.84
N TYR A 33 5.26 -9.47 -4.67
CA TYR A 33 5.98 -8.66 -5.63
C TYR A 33 7.17 -8.07 -4.89
N ASP A 34 8.36 -8.18 -5.46
CA ASP A 34 9.59 -7.62 -4.91
C ASP A 34 10.31 -6.75 -5.94
N ASP A 35 11.32 -6.06 -5.46
CA ASP A 35 12.15 -5.13 -6.23
C ASP A 35 13.03 -5.81 -7.29
N THR A 36 13.23 -7.13 -7.22
CA THR A 36 14.02 -7.88 -8.20
C THR A 36 13.43 -7.82 -9.61
N SER A 37 12.11 -7.65 -9.70
CA SER A 37 11.37 -7.51 -10.96
C SER A 37 11.17 -6.04 -11.39
N GLY A 38 11.74 -5.10 -10.63
CA GLY A 38 11.65 -3.66 -10.85
C GLY A 38 11.12 -2.89 -9.66
N HIS A 39 11.34 -1.58 -9.67
CA HIS A 39 11.09 -0.70 -8.54
C HIS A 39 9.61 -0.62 -8.19
N ILE A 40 9.29 -0.94 -6.94
CA ILE A 40 7.95 -0.81 -6.38
C ILE A 40 7.88 0.50 -5.61
N VAL A 41 6.91 1.33 -5.95
CA VAL A 41 6.74 2.66 -5.38
C VAL A 41 5.33 2.82 -4.84
N MET A 42 5.25 3.34 -3.62
CA MET A 42 4.01 3.88 -3.07
C MET A 42 3.99 5.39 -3.27
N THR A 43 2.90 5.92 -3.81
CA THR A 43 2.71 7.35 -4.03
C THR A 43 1.42 7.83 -3.37
N LEU A 44 1.50 8.89 -2.58
CA LEU A 44 0.37 9.67 -2.12
C LEU A 44 0.34 10.98 -2.91
N THR A 45 -0.66 11.10 -3.79
CA THR A 45 -0.83 12.27 -4.66
C THR A 45 -1.50 13.43 -3.93
N ASP A 46 -1.35 14.65 -4.46
CA ASP A 46 -1.99 15.84 -3.92
C ASP A 46 -3.53 15.77 -3.99
N VAL A 47 -4.07 15.00 -4.92
CA VAL A 47 -5.51 14.71 -5.05
C VAL A 47 -5.99 13.58 -4.14
N MET A 48 -5.23 13.28 -3.08
CA MET A 48 -5.58 12.30 -2.05
C MET A 48 -5.73 10.87 -2.60
N GLN A 49 -5.04 10.53 -3.69
CA GLN A 49 -4.99 9.16 -4.23
C GLN A 49 -3.75 8.44 -3.71
N LEU A 50 -3.93 7.24 -3.15
CA LEU A 50 -2.86 6.29 -2.81
C LEU A 50 -2.67 5.30 -3.96
N ILE A 51 -1.47 5.25 -4.52
CA ILE A 51 -1.12 4.40 -5.66
C ILE A 51 0.06 3.52 -5.27
N ILE A 52 -0.04 2.21 -5.54
CA ILE A 52 1.13 1.31 -5.55
C ILE A 52 1.39 0.93 -7.00
N SER A 53 2.61 1.15 -7.47
CA SER A 53 3.02 0.78 -8.83
C SER A 53 4.34 0.02 -8.83
N GLN A 54 4.50 -0.88 -9.79
CA GLN A 54 5.77 -1.50 -10.12
C GLN A 54 6.12 -1.14 -11.57
N ASN A 55 7.22 -0.42 -11.75
CA ASN A 55 7.57 0.18 -13.04
C ASN A 55 6.40 1.03 -13.59
N THR A 56 5.84 0.66 -14.74
CA THR A 56 4.69 1.34 -15.38
C THR A 56 3.34 0.72 -15.03
N VAL A 57 3.31 -0.35 -14.22
CA VAL A 57 2.09 -1.09 -13.89
C VAL A 57 1.54 -0.63 -12.54
N ILE A 58 0.29 -0.19 -12.51
CA ILE A 58 -0.43 0.11 -11.28
C ILE A 58 -0.93 -1.20 -10.66
N LEU A 59 -0.51 -1.46 -9.43
CA LEU A 59 -0.90 -2.64 -8.65
C LEU A 59 -2.09 -2.35 -7.74
N GLU A 60 -2.16 -1.14 -7.19
CA GLU A 60 -3.26 -0.63 -6.35
C GLU A 60 -3.50 0.85 -6.66
N SER A 61 -4.76 1.29 -6.59
CA SER A 61 -5.13 2.69 -6.73
C SER A 61 -6.41 2.96 -5.93
N HIS A 62 -6.27 3.73 -4.85
CA HIS A 62 -7.33 3.97 -3.87
C HIS A 62 -7.50 5.46 -3.60
N SER A 63 -8.73 5.97 -3.71
CA SER A 63 -9.04 7.34 -3.28
C SER A 63 -9.09 7.38 -1.76
N LEU A 64 -8.37 8.29 -1.12
CA LEU A 64 -8.40 8.41 0.34
C LEU A 64 -9.54 9.29 0.85
N VAL A 65 -10.38 9.82 -0.06
CA VAL A 65 -11.56 10.59 0.30
C VAL A 65 -12.51 9.68 1.10
N ARG A 66 -12.73 10.06 2.37
CA ARG A 66 -13.56 9.29 3.32
C ARG A 66 -13.09 7.84 3.50
N ALA A 67 -11.78 7.57 3.36
CA ALA A 67 -11.21 6.23 3.50
C ALA A 67 -11.59 5.53 4.81
N GLN A 68 -11.76 6.28 5.90
CA GLN A 68 -12.18 5.76 7.20
C GLN A 68 -13.55 5.07 7.19
N CYS A 69 -14.36 5.22 6.14
CA CYS A 69 -15.61 4.47 6.02
C CYS A 69 -15.40 3.05 5.47
N TRP A 70 -14.29 2.78 4.78
CA TRP A 70 -14.15 1.57 3.96
C TRP A 70 -12.76 0.92 3.93
N MET A 71 -11.72 1.60 4.42
CA MET A 71 -10.35 1.12 4.50
C MET A 71 -9.78 1.32 5.92
N ARG A 72 -8.87 0.44 6.34
CA ARG A 72 -8.12 0.51 7.60
C ARG A 72 -6.65 0.17 7.34
N GLY A 73 -5.74 0.88 8.01
CA GLY A 73 -4.32 0.57 8.07
C GLY A 73 -3.94 -0.10 9.40
N LEU A 74 -2.90 -0.93 9.35
CA LEU A 74 -2.21 -1.45 10.54
C LEU A 74 -0.70 -1.48 10.26
N SER A 75 0.09 -0.90 11.15
CA SER A 75 1.54 -0.87 11.04
C SER A 75 2.24 -1.87 11.94
N ARG A 76 3.37 -2.41 11.46
CA ARG A 76 4.34 -3.14 12.29
C ARG A 76 5.73 -2.95 11.72
N ASN A 77 6.63 -2.34 12.49
CA ASN A 77 7.99 -2.02 12.06
C ASN A 77 8.00 -1.19 10.76
N ASP A 78 8.66 -1.72 9.72
CA ASP A 78 8.80 -1.16 8.38
C ASP A 78 7.62 -1.49 7.44
N SER A 79 6.54 -2.08 7.96
CA SER A 79 5.47 -2.64 7.15
C SER A 79 4.10 -2.04 7.48
N LEU A 80 3.28 -1.87 6.44
CA LEU A 80 1.86 -1.49 6.54
C LEU A 80 0.98 -2.57 5.92
N LEU A 81 -0.09 -2.94 6.61
CA LEU A 81 -1.19 -3.77 6.13
C LEU A 81 -2.41 -2.88 5.93
N PHE A 82 -2.99 -2.91 4.74
CA PHE A 82 -4.25 -2.29 4.42
C PHE A 82 -5.33 -3.36 4.28
N MET A 83 -6.51 -3.07 4.83
CA MET A 83 -7.71 -3.87 4.68
C MET A 83 -8.82 -2.96 4.20
N TYR A 84 -9.53 -3.34 3.15
CA TYR A 84 -10.59 -2.52 2.59
C TYR A 84 -11.76 -3.36 2.09
N LYS A 85 -12.95 -2.77 2.09
CA LYS A 85 -14.16 -3.40 1.53
C LYS A 85 -14.31 -3.04 0.06
N PHE A 86 -14.56 -4.03 -0.78
CA PHE A 86 -14.89 -3.85 -2.19
C PHE A 86 -15.92 -4.90 -2.61
N GLN A 87 -17.07 -4.46 -3.13
CA GLN A 87 -18.16 -5.34 -3.58
C GLN A 87 -18.50 -6.46 -2.58
N SER A 88 -18.71 -6.07 -1.31
CA SER A 88 -19.00 -6.98 -0.18
C SER A 88 -17.87 -7.90 0.28
N GLU A 89 -16.72 -7.90 -0.40
CA GLU A 89 -15.53 -8.63 0.00
C GLU A 89 -14.56 -7.76 0.80
N THR A 90 -13.81 -8.39 1.71
CA THR A 90 -12.66 -7.72 2.37
C THR A 90 -11.38 -8.11 1.64
N ARG A 91 -10.74 -7.12 1.02
CA ARG A 91 -9.45 -7.25 0.35
C ARG A 91 -8.34 -6.79 1.28
N LYS A 92 -7.14 -7.35 1.09
CA LYS A 92 -5.96 -7.04 1.90
C LYS A 92 -4.74 -6.92 1.02
N PHE A 93 -3.93 -5.91 1.28
CA PHE A 93 -2.57 -5.83 0.75
C PHE A 93 -1.63 -5.30 1.81
N ARG A 94 -0.35 -5.62 1.69
CA ARG A 94 0.69 -5.12 2.58
C ARG A 94 1.88 -4.64 1.79
N VAL A 95 2.59 -3.68 2.37
CA VAL A 95 3.82 -3.11 1.83
C VAL A 95 4.90 -3.13 2.90
N ARG A 96 6.16 -3.20 2.46
CA ARG A 96 7.34 -2.99 3.29
C ARG A 96 8.17 -1.87 2.68
N PHE A 97 8.51 -0.87 3.48
CA PHE A 97 9.29 0.28 3.04
C PHE A 97 10.77 -0.05 2.96
N SER A 98 11.39 0.35 1.84
CA SER A 98 12.84 0.28 1.67
C SER A 98 13.53 1.29 2.58
N LYS A 99 14.75 0.94 3.02
CA LYS A 99 15.69 1.93 3.54
C LYS A 99 16.02 2.95 2.44
N LYS A 100 16.20 4.22 2.83
CA LYS A 100 16.68 5.28 1.92
C LYS A 100 17.79 6.06 2.60
N ASP A 101 18.98 6.05 2.00
CA ASP A 101 20.19 6.68 2.55
C ASP A 101 20.42 6.21 4.00
N ASP A 102 20.49 7.11 4.98
CA ASP A 102 20.62 6.76 6.40
C ASP A 102 19.28 6.55 7.13
N VAL A 103 18.15 6.69 6.44
CA VAL A 103 16.81 6.57 7.03
C VAL A 103 16.29 5.15 6.88
N SER A 104 16.01 4.50 8.01
CA SER A 104 15.49 3.12 8.04
C SER A 104 14.06 3.01 7.48
N GLY A 105 13.69 1.82 7.01
CA GLY A 105 12.32 1.53 6.56
C GLY A 105 11.26 1.78 7.65
N THR A 106 11.59 1.53 8.92
CA THR A 106 10.71 1.82 10.08
C THR A 106 10.45 3.32 10.26
N GLU A 107 11.48 4.16 10.11
CA GLU A 107 11.32 5.61 10.20
C GLU A 107 10.52 6.16 9.02
N ILE A 108 10.74 5.62 7.81
CA ILE A 108 9.94 5.95 6.62
C ILE A 108 8.48 5.54 6.85
N CYS A 109 8.23 4.32 7.32
CA CYS A 109 6.91 3.81 7.66
C CYS A 109 6.19 4.72 8.66
N THR A 110 6.89 5.14 9.72
CA THR A 110 6.36 6.07 10.74
C THR A 110 5.95 7.42 10.14
N LYS A 111 6.80 8.00 9.28
CA LYS A 111 6.49 9.25 8.57
C LYS A 111 5.28 9.10 7.65
N VAL A 112 5.18 7.97 6.96
CA VAL A 112 4.04 7.63 6.09
C VAL A 112 2.75 7.50 6.89
N ILE A 113 2.76 6.78 8.03
CA ILE A 113 1.59 6.66 8.91
C ILE A 113 1.11 8.04 9.35
N HIS A 114 2.04 8.92 9.73
CA HIS A 114 1.69 10.29 10.10
C HIS A 114 0.99 11.03 8.94
N GLN A 115 1.43 10.87 7.69
CA GLN A 115 0.73 11.44 6.53
C GLN A 115 -0.67 10.83 6.33
N LEU A 116 -0.78 9.50 6.47
CA LEU A 116 -2.03 8.77 6.27
C LEU A 116 -3.05 9.00 7.39
N SER A 117 -2.61 9.39 8.59
CA SER A 117 -3.49 9.72 9.72
C SER A 117 -4.50 10.83 9.42
N ARG A 118 -4.18 11.71 8.46
CA ARG A 118 -5.07 12.77 7.94
C ARG A 118 -6.36 12.22 7.30
N PHE A 119 -6.34 10.96 6.90
CA PHE A 119 -7.48 10.23 6.33
C PHE A 119 -8.08 9.23 7.33
N SER A 120 -7.62 9.27 8.58
CA SER A 120 -7.98 8.35 9.67
C SER A 120 -7.78 6.87 9.31
N LEU A 121 -6.64 6.58 8.66
CA LEU A 121 -6.16 5.25 8.31
C LEU A 121 -5.09 4.73 9.25
#